data_AF-A0A936ZJI1-F1
#
_entry.id   AF-A0A936ZJI1-F1
#
_cell.length_a   1.000
_cell.length_b   1.000
_cell.length_c   1.000
_cell.angle_alpha   90.00
_cell.angle_beta   90.00
_cell.angle_gamma   90.00
#
_symmetry.space_group_name_H-M   'P 1'
#
loop_
_entity.id
_entity.type
_entity.pdbx_description
1 polymer ?
#
loop_
_entity_poly.entity_id
_entity_poly.type
_entity_poly.pdbx_seq_one_letter_code
_entity_poly.pdbx_strand_id
1 'polypeptide(L)'
;MSYYKTNAVYKLLESEQTHPFVWVSGNAWMLIYGDQSATPRALVLAFGKSWSLQKDVIQAAKKISSKSGTPLFFVKFDDAANFIDTVGFGKPGQQPCELTLDQLKDEFQKIGLPVKSGACGKSVNDATSSAYHNWQRSSLGSIKVTDIDLIRLSAEGEPIEAIELKRSFYPLQEWNPYPVDYVNFNLLLAVCNQSAMRMTIAYNVRQTKPAFNDNASRFALFSYAAINSPVRIGQFSYSDFLTGIY
;
A
#
# COMPACT_ATOMS: atom_id res chain seq x y z
N MET A 1 -8.87 16.43 10.36
CA MET A 1 -9.34 15.04 10.12
C MET A 1 -8.21 14.08 10.49
N SER A 2 -8.54 12.98 11.17
CA SER A 2 -7.57 12.07 11.82
C SER A 2 -7.49 10.75 11.06
N TYR A 3 -7.00 10.77 9.82
CA TYR A 3 -6.73 9.53 9.10
C TYR A 3 -5.45 8.88 9.68
N TYR A 4 -5.51 7.57 9.97
CA TYR A 4 -4.37 6.72 10.38
C TYR A 4 -3.46 7.25 11.51
N LYS A 5 -3.99 7.92 12.55
CA LYS A 5 -3.13 8.60 13.54
C LYS A 5 -2.17 7.74 14.37
N THR A 6 -2.30 6.41 14.42
CA THR A 6 -1.35 5.60 15.20
C THR A 6 -1.15 4.21 14.61
N ASN A 7 -0.05 4.02 13.89
CA ASN A 7 0.61 2.73 13.80
C ASN A 7 1.89 2.83 14.64
N ALA A 8 2.05 2.00 15.65
CA ALA A 8 3.24 2.00 16.49
C ALA A 8 4.54 1.81 15.67
N VAL A 9 4.50 1.09 14.55
CA VAL A 9 5.64 0.94 13.65
C VAL A 9 6.05 2.28 13.05
N TYR A 10 5.11 3.01 12.44
CA TYR A 10 5.42 4.33 11.86
C TYR A 10 5.92 5.32 12.92
N LYS A 11 5.35 5.31 14.13
CA LYS A 11 5.81 6.17 15.24
C LYS A 11 7.25 5.88 15.66
N LEU A 12 7.64 4.61 15.71
CA LEU A 12 9.02 4.23 16.02
C LEU A 12 9.95 4.69 14.91
N LEU A 13 9.59 4.44 13.64
CA LEU A 13 10.38 4.89 12.49
C LEU A 13 10.53 6.41 12.44
N GLU A 14 9.46 7.17 12.70
CA GLU A 14 9.49 8.64 12.78
C GLU A 14 10.39 9.16 13.92
N SER A 15 10.64 8.35 14.95
CA SER A 15 11.55 8.69 16.05
C SER A 15 13.01 8.36 15.75
N GLU A 16 13.29 7.59 14.70
CA GLU A 16 14.66 7.33 14.27
C GLU A 16 15.23 8.54 13.52
N GLN A 17 16.47 8.90 13.86
CA GLN A 17 17.18 9.95 13.12
C GLN A 17 17.43 9.54 11.66
N THR A 18 17.70 8.24 11.44
CA THR A 18 17.95 7.65 10.13
C THR A 18 17.41 6.23 10.11
N HIS A 19 16.67 5.87 9.05
CA HIS A 19 16.17 4.51 8.84
C HIS A 19 16.10 4.19 7.33
N PRO A 20 16.16 2.92 6.92
CA PRO A 20 16.21 2.53 5.50
C PRO A 20 14.82 2.35 4.89
N PHE A 21 13.82 3.08 5.38
CA PHE A 21 12.42 2.81 5.03
C PHE A 21 11.73 3.98 4.36
N VAL A 22 10.83 3.65 3.45
CA VAL A 22 9.92 4.59 2.79
C VAL A 22 8.50 4.06 2.93
N TRP A 23 7.57 4.92 3.34
CA TRP A 23 6.13 4.65 3.35
C TRP A 23 5.40 5.90 2.88
N VAL A 24 4.16 5.73 2.46
CA VAL A 24 3.29 6.86 2.14
C VAL A 24 2.61 7.36 3.42
N SER A 25 2.71 8.65 3.70
CA SER A 25 2.03 9.27 4.85
C SER A 25 1.07 10.39 4.42
N GLY A 26 0.11 10.73 5.29
CA GLY A 26 -0.93 11.71 5.02
C GLY A 26 -2.08 11.13 4.18
N ASN A 27 -2.70 11.96 3.35
CA ASN A 27 -3.84 11.54 2.52
C ASN A 27 -3.37 11.01 1.15
N ALA A 28 -2.57 9.95 1.17
CA ALA A 28 -2.00 9.34 -0.02
C ALA A 28 -1.73 7.85 0.19
N TRP A 29 -1.68 7.10 -0.92
CA TRP A 29 -1.45 5.65 -0.93
C TRP A 29 -0.64 5.23 -2.16
N MET A 30 0.23 4.25 -1.98
CA MET A 30 0.87 3.52 -3.07
C MET A 30 0.17 2.18 -3.22
N LEU A 31 -0.55 2.02 -4.33
CA LEU A 31 -1.49 0.94 -4.54
C LEU A 31 -1.04 0.07 -5.71
N ILE A 32 -1.14 -1.25 -5.58
CA ILE A 32 -1.00 -2.17 -6.69
C ILE A 32 -2.40 -2.61 -7.09
N TYR A 33 -2.75 -2.37 -8.35
CA TYR A 33 -4.01 -2.77 -8.95
C TYR A 33 -3.77 -4.03 -9.79
N GLY A 34 -4.60 -5.03 -9.60
CA GLY A 34 -4.54 -6.29 -10.32
C GLY A 34 -5.90 -6.96 -10.48
N ASP A 35 -5.86 -8.19 -10.99
CA ASP A 35 -7.05 -9.04 -11.17
C ASP A 35 -7.18 -10.12 -10.08
N GLN A 36 -8.24 -10.92 -10.16
CA GLN A 36 -8.49 -12.02 -9.20
C GLN A 36 -7.42 -13.12 -9.23
N SER A 37 -6.61 -13.18 -10.30
CA SER A 37 -5.49 -14.12 -10.41
C SER A 37 -4.19 -13.53 -9.85
N ALA A 38 -4.28 -12.40 -9.13
CA ALA A 38 -3.14 -11.67 -8.57
C ALA A 38 -2.14 -11.18 -9.64
N THR A 39 -2.60 -10.91 -10.86
CA THR A 39 -1.75 -10.32 -11.91
C THR A 39 -1.68 -8.80 -11.74
N PRO A 40 -0.50 -8.19 -11.49
CA PRO A 40 -0.36 -6.74 -11.43
C PRO A 40 -0.65 -6.10 -12.79
N ARG A 41 -1.41 -5.00 -12.79
CA ARG A 41 -1.76 -4.21 -13.98
C ARG A 41 -1.33 -2.76 -13.88
N ALA A 42 -1.33 -2.20 -12.67
CA ALA A 42 -0.84 -0.85 -12.42
C ALA A 42 -0.28 -0.70 -11.01
N LEU A 43 0.72 0.17 -10.90
CA LEU A 43 1.11 0.82 -9.66
C LEU A 43 0.47 2.21 -9.69
N VAL A 44 -0.28 2.57 -8.66
CA VAL A 44 -1.00 3.84 -8.57
C VAL A 44 -0.56 4.57 -7.31
N LEU A 45 0.03 5.75 -7.47
CA LEU A 45 0.20 6.69 -6.36
C LEU A 45 -1.03 7.61 -6.34
N ALA A 46 -1.99 7.30 -5.48
CA ALA A 46 -3.20 8.10 -5.29
C ALA A 46 -2.99 9.08 -4.13
N PHE A 47 -3.27 10.37 -4.31
CA PHE A 47 -3.02 11.39 -3.28
C PHE A 47 -3.97 12.58 -3.35
N GLY A 48 -4.30 13.11 -2.17
CA GLY A 48 -5.09 14.33 -2.02
C GLY A 48 -4.30 15.57 -2.44
N LYS A 49 -5.00 16.64 -2.81
CA LYS A 49 -4.41 17.94 -3.16
C LYS A 49 -3.60 18.54 -2.01
N SER A 50 -3.98 18.24 -0.75
CA SER A 50 -3.25 18.65 0.45
C SER A 50 -1.98 17.84 0.73
N TRP A 51 -1.75 16.73 0.01
CA TRP A 51 -0.60 15.86 0.25
C TRP A 51 0.72 16.57 -0.04
N SER A 52 1.61 16.57 0.96
CA SER A 52 2.96 17.09 0.81
C SER A 52 3.81 16.11 0.00
N LEU A 53 4.47 16.61 -1.04
CA LEU A 53 5.28 15.81 -1.93
C LEU A 53 6.40 15.09 -1.17
N GLN A 54 6.37 13.76 -1.18
CA GLN A 54 7.42 12.92 -0.60
C GLN A 54 8.30 12.37 -1.73
N LYS A 55 9.49 12.96 -1.90
CA LYS A 55 10.39 12.63 -3.01
C LYS A 55 10.81 11.15 -2.99
N ASP A 56 11.08 10.61 -1.81
CA ASP A 56 11.56 9.23 -1.65
C ASP A 56 10.47 8.21 -2.00
N VAL A 57 9.21 8.49 -1.64
CA VAL A 57 8.03 7.70 -2.07
C VAL A 57 7.93 7.65 -3.59
N ILE A 58 8.06 8.79 -4.25
CA ILE A 58 7.97 8.88 -5.71
C ILE A 58 9.13 8.13 -6.38
N GLN A 59 10.34 8.26 -5.83
CA GLN A 59 11.51 7.54 -6.35
C GLN A 59 11.37 6.03 -6.17
N ALA A 60 10.92 5.57 -4.99
CA ALA A 60 10.66 4.16 -4.74
C ALA A 60 9.61 3.60 -5.71
N ALA A 61 8.48 4.31 -5.89
CA ALA A 61 7.44 3.91 -6.85
C ALA A 61 7.96 3.82 -8.29
N LYS A 62 8.76 4.80 -8.73
CA LYS A 62 9.40 4.78 -10.06
C LYS A 62 10.33 3.59 -10.24
N LYS A 63 11.18 3.30 -9.24
CA LYS A 63 12.10 2.16 -9.28
C LYS A 63 11.34 0.82 -9.30
N ILE A 64 10.31 0.67 -8.46
CA ILE A 64 9.46 -0.53 -8.45
C ILE A 64 8.77 -0.72 -9.81
N SER A 65 8.16 0.34 -10.35
CA SER A 65 7.52 0.31 -11.66
C SER A 65 8.49 -0.06 -12.79
N SER A 66 9.67 0.56 -12.80
CA SER A 66 10.69 0.29 -13.82
C SER A 66 11.22 -1.14 -13.75
N LYS A 67 11.45 -1.70 -12.55
CA LYS A 67 11.96 -3.06 -12.38
C LYS A 67 10.89 -4.12 -12.66
N SER A 68 9.66 -3.89 -12.16
CA SER A 68 8.56 -4.84 -12.35
C SER A 68 7.95 -4.83 -13.75
N GLY A 69 8.16 -3.76 -14.53
CA GLY A 69 7.44 -3.52 -15.78
C GLY A 69 5.97 -3.12 -15.59
N THR A 70 5.51 -2.98 -14.35
CA THR A 70 4.14 -2.54 -14.04
C THR A 70 4.02 -1.02 -14.24
N PRO A 71 3.08 -0.50 -15.04
CA PRO A 71 2.98 0.92 -15.32
C PRO A 71 2.60 1.72 -14.06
N LEU A 72 3.28 2.85 -13.84
CA LEU A 72 3.01 3.79 -12.75
C LEU A 72 2.11 4.94 -13.20
N PHE A 73 1.03 5.16 -12.46
CA PHE A 73 0.11 6.28 -12.62
C PHE A 73 0.01 7.10 -11.33
N PHE A 74 -0.19 8.40 -11.50
CA PHE A 74 -0.50 9.34 -10.43
C PHE A 74 -1.95 9.75 -10.53
N VAL A 75 -2.68 9.63 -9.42
CA VAL A 75 -4.08 10.04 -9.30
C VAL A 75 -4.19 11.08 -8.20
N LYS A 76 -4.44 12.33 -8.58
CA LYS A 76 -4.60 13.46 -7.65
C LYS A 76 -6.07 13.80 -7.50
N PHE A 77 -6.59 13.80 -6.29
CA PHE A 77 -7.99 14.17 -6.02
C PHE A 77 -8.09 15.38 -5.08
N ASP A 78 -9.21 16.12 -5.16
CA ASP A 78 -9.48 17.19 -4.20
C ASP A 78 -10.04 16.60 -2.90
N ASP A 79 -9.22 16.62 -1.86
CA ASP A 79 -9.56 16.06 -0.56
C ASP A 79 -10.26 17.02 0.39
N ALA A 80 -10.42 18.28 -0.01
CA ALA A 80 -11.29 19.24 0.66
C ALA A 80 -12.74 19.15 0.16
N ALA A 81 -12.97 18.52 -1.01
CA ALA A 81 -14.30 18.38 -1.58
C ALA A 81 -15.15 17.34 -0.83
N ASN A 82 -16.46 17.62 -0.75
CA ASN A 82 -17.44 16.66 -0.21
C ASN A 82 -17.66 15.47 -1.15
N PHE A 83 -17.46 15.69 -2.45
CA PHE A 83 -17.58 14.69 -3.51
C PHE A 83 -16.37 14.78 -4.43
N ILE A 84 -15.86 13.62 -4.87
CA ILE A 84 -14.89 13.56 -5.97
C ILE A 84 -15.67 13.26 -7.25
N ASP A 85 -15.57 14.19 -8.22
CA ASP A 85 -16.19 14.07 -9.55
C ASP A 85 -15.14 13.97 -10.65
N THR A 86 -13.98 14.60 -10.43
CA THR A 86 -12.83 14.58 -11.32
C THR A 86 -11.55 14.31 -10.52
N VAL A 87 -10.53 13.84 -11.23
CA VAL A 87 -9.17 13.66 -10.72
C VAL A 87 -8.16 14.20 -11.71
N GLY A 88 -6.99 14.62 -11.22
CA GLY A 88 -5.80 14.72 -12.06
C GLY A 88 -5.21 13.34 -12.27
N PHE A 89 -4.99 12.93 -13.52
CA PHE A 89 -4.39 11.66 -13.90
C PHE A 89 -3.16 11.87 -14.77
N GLY A 90 -2.10 11.10 -14.55
CA GLY A 90 -0.93 11.15 -15.43
C GLY A 90 0.14 10.13 -15.06
N LYS A 91 1.18 10.05 -15.89
CA LYS A 91 2.39 9.25 -15.60
C LYS A 91 3.48 10.15 -15.00
N PRO A 92 4.49 9.57 -14.33
CA PRO A 92 5.61 10.36 -13.84
C PRO A 92 6.28 11.17 -14.97
N GLY A 93 6.47 12.47 -14.74
CA GLY A 93 7.09 13.38 -15.71
C GLY A 93 6.14 13.93 -16.78
N GLN A 94 4.85 13.56 -16.76
CA GLN A 94 3.84 14.11 -17.66
C GLN A 94 2.99 15.17 -16.96
N GLN A 95 2.51 16.14 -17.72
CA GLN A 95 1.47 17.08 -17.27
C GLN A 95 0.19 16.26 -17.00
N PRO A 96 -0.37 16.28 -15.78
CA PRO A 96 -1.61 15.56 -15.50
C PRO A 96 -2.76 16.14 -16.33
N CYS A 97 -3.62 15.27 -16.87
CA CYS A 97 -4.91 15.66 -17.43
C CYS A 97 -5.99 15.55 -16.36
N GLU A 98 -7.03 16.38 -16.45
CA GLU A 98 -8.22 16.20 -15.63
C GLU A 98 -9.13 15.17 -16.28
N LEU A 99 -9.54 14.17 -15.51
CA LEU A 99 -10.45 13.10 -15.94
C LEU A 99 -11.66 13.06 -15.01
N THR A 100 -12.84 12.77 -15.57
CA THR A 100 -13.97 12.28 -14.77
C THR A 100 -13.67 10.88 -14.22
N LEU A 101 -14.45 10.46 -13.22
CA LEU A 101 -14.35 9.11 -12.68
C LEU A 101 -14.63 8.01 -13.72
N ASP A 102 -15.50 8.26 -14.69
CA ASP A 102 -15.74 7.34 -15.82
C ASP A 102 -14.53 7.28 -16.76
N GLN A 103 -13.93 8.43 -17.08
CA GLN A 103 -12.73 8.46 -17.91
C GLN A 103 -11.53 7.78 -17.23
N LEU A 104 -11.36 7.96 -15.91
CA LEU A 104 -10.33 7.27 -15.14
C LEU A 104 -10.53 5.74 -15.21
N LYS A 105 -11.78 5.28 -15.09
CA LYS A 105 -12.13 3.88 -15.23
C LYS A 105 -11.82 3.35 -16.63
N ASP A 106 -12.08 4.12 -17.69
CA ASP A 106 -11.70 3.75 -19.05
C ASP A 106 -10.18 3.62 -19.22
N GLU A 107 -9.38 4.51 -18.62
CA GLU A 107 -7.91 4.40 -18.60
C GLU A 107 -7.45 3.12 -17.89
N PHE A 108 -8.08 2.76 -16.78
CA PHE A 108 -7.81 1.49 -16.09
C PHE A 108 -8.26 0.26 -16.90
N GLN A 109 -9.34 0.36 -17.66
CA GLN A 109 -9.76 -0.72 -18.56
C GLN A 109 -8.76 -0.94 -19.70
N LYS A 110 -8.18 0.13 -20.27
CA LYS A 110 -7.18 0.07 -21.36
C LYS A 110 -5.92 -0.71 -20.98
N ILE A 111 -5.56 -0.71 -19.70
CA ILE A 111 -4.42 -1.49 -19.18
C ILE A 111 -4.80 -2.90 -18.72
N GLY A 112 -6.03 -3.34 -19.00
CA GLY A 112 -6.51 -4.69 -18.76
C GLY A 112 -7.04 -4.95 -17.35
N LEU A 113 -7.39 -3.92 -16.58
CA LEU A 113 -8.11 -4.14 -15.32
C LEU A 113 -9.55 -4.57 -15.58
N PRO A 114 -10.06 -5.61 -14.88
CA PRO A 114 -11.42 -6.09 -15.02
C PRO A 114 -12.43 -5.15 -14.33
N VAL A 115 -12.60 -3.94 -14.86
CA VAL A 115 -13.52 -2.93 -14.33
C VAL A 115 -14.98 -3.36 -14.56
N LYS A 116 -15.87 -3.01 -13.61
CA LYS A 116 -17.31 -3.28 -13.71
C LYS A 116 -17.94 -2.48 -14.86
N SER A 117 -18.97 -2.97 -15.54
CA SER A 117 -19.74 -2.15 -16.49
C SER A 117 -20.66 -1.13 -15.77
N GLY A 118 -20.98 -0.01 -16.43
CA GLY A 118 -21.89 1.05 -15.93
C GLY A 118 -21.21 2.36 -15.55
N ALA A 119 -21.99 3.43 -15.36
CA ALA A 119 -21.48 4.74 -14.99
C ALA A 119 -21.02 4.80 -13.52
N CYS A 120 -19.99 5.58 -13.24
CA CYS A 120 -19.49 5.85 -11.91
C CYS A 120 -20.33 6.94 -11.25
N GLY A 121 -20.81 6.66 -10.03
CA GLY A 121 -21.41 7.69 -9.20
C GLY A 121 -20.36 8.59 -8.56
N LYS A 122 -20.76 9.83 -8.21
CA LYS A 122 -19.97 10.71 -7.35
C LYS A 122 -19.62 9.99 -6.06
N SER A 123 -18.37 10.10 -5.62
CA SER A 123 -17.93 9.41 -4.39
C SER A 123 -17.85 10.34 -3.21
N VAL A 124 -18.55 9.95 -2.13
CA VAL A 124 -18.66 10.74 -0.89
C VAL A 124 -17.38 10.62 -0.09
N ASN A 125 -16.89 11.77 0.40
CA ASN A 125 -15.76 11.83 1.33
C ASN A 125 -16.27 11.51 2.75
N ASP A 126 -16.03 10.28 3.20
CA ASP A 126 -16.44 9.80 4.53
C ASP A 126 -15.26 9.91 5.50
N ALA A 127 -15.48 10.40 6.71
CA ALA A 127 -14.47 10.52 7.77
C ALA A 127 -13.72 9.20 8.09
N THR A 128 -14.27 8.04 7.73
CA THR A 128 -13.68 6.71 7.96
C THR A 128 -12.93 6.14 6.76
N SER A 129 -13.16 6.66 5.55
CA SER A 129 -12.57 6.14 4.31
C SER A 129 -12.53 7.22 3.22
N SER A 130 -11.39 7.35 2.54
CA SER A 130 -11.26 8.38 1.50
C SER A 130 -12.28 8.18 0.39
N ALA A 131 -12.81 9.29 -0.15
CA ALA A 131 -13.71 9.24 -1.30
C ALA A 131 -13.11 8.44 -2.47
N TYR A 132 -11.79 8.44 -2.63
CA TYR A 132 -11.11 7.62 -3.64
C TYR A 132 -11.25 6.12 -3.39
N HIS A 133 -11.06 5.64 -2.15
CA HIS A 133 -11.30 4.23 -1.81
C HIS A 133 -12.77 3.84 -1.94
N ASN A 134 -13.69 4.76 -1.65
CA ASN A 134 -15.12 4.53 -1.84
C ASN A 134 -15.46 4.38 -3.32
N TRP A 135 -14.93 5.27 -4.16
CA TRP A 135 -15.06 5.19 -5.61
C TRP A 135 -14.50 3.88 -6.17
N GLN A 136 -13.26 3.53 -5.78
CA GLN A 136 -12.59 2.31 -6.21
C GLN A 136 -13.48 1.08 -5.95
N ARG A 137 -14.01 0.95 -4.73
CA ARG A 137 -14.87 -0.17 -4.33
C ARG A 137 -16.19 -0.22 -5.10
N SER A 138 -16.80 0.92 -5.38
CA SER A 138 -18.10 0.98 -6.06
C SER A 138 -18.01 0.81 -7.57
N SER A 139 -16.90 1.27 -8.17
CA SER A 139 -16.82 1.52 -9.62
C SER A 139 -15.87 0.58 -10.36
N LEU A 140 -14.81 0.10 -9.71
CA LEU A 140 -13.83 -0.78 -10.34
C LEU A 140 -14.14 -2.28 -10.14
N GLY A 141 -15.13 -2.63 -9.32
CA GLY A 141 -15.68 -3.99 -9.26
C GLY A 141 -14.70 -5.05 -8.73
N SER A 142 -14.61 -6.19 -9.42
CA SER A 142 -13.80 -7.37 -9.05
C SER A 142 -12.30 -7.18 -9.26
N ILE A 143 -11.77 -5.96 -9.21
CA ILE A 143 -10.33 -5.77 -9.16
C ILE A 143 -9.78 -6.14 -7.78
N LYS A 144 -8.49 -6.44 -7.72
CA LYS A 144 -7.75 -6.56 -6.47
C LYS A 144 -6.85 -5.35 -6.32
N VAL A 145 -6.91 -4.74 -5.15
CA VAL A 145 -6.05 -3.60 -4.81
C VAL A 145 -5.41 -3.91 -3.47
N THR A 146 -4.09 -3.76 -3.42
CA THR A 146 -3.31 -3.86 -2.19
C THR A 146 -2.43 -2.64 -2.05
N ASP A 147 -2.32 -2.14 -0.83
CA ASP A 147 -1.42 -1.05 -0.49
C ASP A 147 0.00 -1.62 -0.34
N ILE A 148 1.03 -0.81 -0.57
CA ILE A 148 2.39 -1.10 -0.12
C ILE A 148 2.61 -0.32 1.17
N ASP A 149 2.57 -1.01 2.31
CA ASP A 149 2.70 -0.38 3.62
C ASP A 149 4.09 0.23 3.84
N LEU A 150 5.14 -0.57 3.64
CA LEU A 150 6.51 -0.15 3.90
C LEU A 150 7.47 -0.75 2.87
N ILE A 151 8.43 0.06 2.41
CA ILE A 151 9.48 -0.36 1.48
C ILE A 151 10.82 -0.17 2.18
N ARG A 152 11.63 -1.23 2.27
CA ARG A 152 13.03 -1.12 2.66
C ARG A 152 13.89 -0.80 1.44
N LEU A 153 14.80 0.15 1.62
CA LEU A 153 15.83 0.53 0.66
C LEU A 153 17.19 -0.05 1.04
N SER A 154 18.02 -0.33 0.05
CA SER A 154 19.46 -0.53 0.24
C SER A 154 20.16 0.80 0.56
N ALA A 155 21.45 0.76 0.87
CA ALA A 155 22.27 1.96 1.08
C ALA A 155 22.32 2.86 -0.18
N GLU A 156 22.18 2.26 -1.37
CA GLU A 156 22.13 2.94 -2.66
C GLU A 156 20.71 3.45 -3.01
N GLY A 157 19.75 3.29 -2.10
CA GLY A 157 18.36 3.70 -2.29
C GLY A 157 17.57 2.77 -3.20
N GLU A 158 18.00 1.52 -3.40
CA GLU A 158 17.25 0.54 -4.19
C GLU A 158 16.17 -0.15 -3.36
N PRO A 159 14.92 -0.25 -3.82
CA PRO A 159 13.91 -1.08 -3.16
C PRO A 159 14.35 -2.54 -3.14
N ILE A 160 14.48 -3.11 -1.95
CA ILE A 160 14.93 -4.50 -1.74
C ILE A 160 13.88 -5.37 -1.04
N GLU A 161 12.90 -4.75 -0.39
CA GLU A 161 11.87 -5.48 0.37
C GLU A 161 10.60 -4.65 0.46
N ALA A 162 9.45 -5.28 0.19
CA ALA A 162 8.15 -4.76 0.58
C ALA A 162 7.71 -5.49 1.86
N ILE A 163 7.24 -4.71 2.83
CA ILE A 163 6.82 -5.20 4.13
C ILE A 163 5.35 -4.85 4.32
N GLU A 164 4.51 -5.87 4.40
CA GLU A 164 3.10 -5.76 4.79
C GLU A 164 3.01 -5.71 6.31
N LEU A 165 2.34 -4.70 6.86
CA LEU A 165 2.17 -4.52 8.29
C LEU A 165 0.82 -5.08 8.74
N LYS A 166 0.85 -6.12 9.60
CA LYS A 166 -0.35 -6.68 10.24
C LYS A 166 -0.33 -6.48 11.74
N ARG A 167 -1.53 -6.38 12.33
CA ARG A 167 -1.70 -6.24 13.77
C ARG A 167 -3.03 -6.77 14.25
N SER A 168 -3.03 -7.43 15.39
CA SER A 168 -4.24 -7.91 16.07
C SER A 168 -3.96 -8.12 17.55
N PHE A 169 -4.96 -8.59 18.30
CA PHE A 169 -4.84 -8.81 19.74
C PHE A 169 -4.15 -10.13 20.13
N TYR A 170 -3.90 -11.02 19.18
CA TYR A 170 -3.27 -12.32 19.44
C TYR A 170 -1.80 -12.18 19.88
N PRO A 171 -1.30 -13.07 20.75
CA PRO A 171 0.14 -13.13 21.06
C PRO A 171 0.99 -13.38 19.80
N LEU A 172 2.23 -12.87 19.80
CA LEU A 172 3.17 -13.02 18.67
C LEU A 172 3.43 -14.49 18.29
N GLN A 173 3.35 -15.41 19.24
CA GLN A 173 3.54 -16.86 19.06
C GLN A 173 2.37 -17.51 18.30
N GLU A 174 1.16 -16.96 18.44
CA GLU A 174 -0.08 -17.61 18.01
C GLU A 174 -0.59 -17.09 16.67
N TRP A 175 -0.34 -15.81 16.37
CA TRP A 175 -0.86 -15.22 15.15
C TRP A 175 -0.19 -15.82 13.90
N ASN A 176 -0.97 -16.07 12.86
CA ASN A 176 -0.49 -16.41 11.53
C ASN A 176 -1.27 -15.59 10.48
N PRO A 177 -0.68 -15.30 9.31
CA PRO A 177 -1.37 -14.59 8.25
C PRO A 177 -2.67 -15.29 7.84
N TYR A 178 -3.77 -14.53 7.75
CA TYR A 178 -5.08 -15.11 7.46
C TYR A 178 -5.20 -15.47 5.97
N PRO A 179 -5.70 -16.66 5.61
CA PRO A 179 -5.89 -17.05 4.21
C PRO A 179 -6.74 -16.09 3.38
N VAL A 180 -7.67 -15.37 4.01
CA VAL A 180 -8.51 -14.36 3.34
C VAL A 180 -7.69 -13.20 2.76
N ASP A 181 -6.52 -12.90 3.35
CA ASP A 181 -5.63 -11.83 2.89
C ASP A 181 -4.68 -12.32 1.78
N TYR A 182 -4.59 -13.62 1.53
CA TYR A 182 -3.58 -14.18 0.62
C TYR A 182 -3.67 -13.66 -0.80
N VAL A 183 -4.86 -13.33 -1.29
CA VAL A 183 -4.99 -12.75 -2.64
C VAL A 183 -4.28 -11.39 -2.72
N ASN A 184 -4.35 -10.58 -1.67
CA ASN A 184 -3.63 -9.30 -1.60
C ASN A 184 -2.12 -9.55 -1.49
N PHE A 185 -1.72 -10.53 -0.68
CA PHE A 185 -0.31 -10.89 -0.54
C PHE A 185 0.28 -11.43 -1.85
N ASN A 186 -0.45 -12.28 -2.57
CA ASN A 186 -0.03 -12.80 -3.86
C ASN A 186 0.15 -11.67 -4.90
N LEU A 187 -0.71 -10.65 -4.85
CA LEU A 187 -0.60 -9.50 -5.75
C LEU A 187 0.66 -8.67 -5.44
N LEU A 188 0.95 -8.43 -4.16
CA LEU A 188 2.19 -7.78 -3.73
C LEU A 188 3.42 -8.63 -4.06
N LEU A 189 3.37 -9.95 -3.83
CA LEU A 189 4.41 -10.91 -4.17
C LEU A 189 4.72 -10.89 -5.67
N ALA A 190 3.71 -10.83 -6.53
CA ALA A 190 3.91 -10.76 -7.98
C ALA A 190 4.75 -9.54 -8.38
N VAL A 191 4.46 -8.36 -7.83
CA VAL A 191 5.28 -7.17 -8.03
C VAL A 191 6.69 -7.36 -7.46
N CYS A 192 6.82 -7.90 -6.24
CA CYS A 192 8.10 -8.13 -5.60
C CYS A 192 9.01 -9.07 -6.40
N ASN A 193 8.46 -10.18 -6.90
CA ASN A 193 9.19 -11.12 -7.76
C ASN A 193 9.67 -10.47 -9.05
N GLN A 194 8.82 -9.66 -9.69
CA GLN A 194 9.18 -8.93 -10.90
C GLN A 194 10.21 -7.82 -10.63
N SER A 195 10.23 -7.24 -9.43
CA SER A 195 11.16 -6.18 -9.05
C SER A 195 12.41 -6.66 -8.29
N ALA A 196 12.61 -7.98 -8.17
CA ALA A 196 13.68 -8.59 -7.37
C ALA A 196 13.71 -8.10 -5.89
N MET A 197 12.53 -7.89 -5.32
CA MET A 197 12.32 -7.55 -3.91
C MET A 197 11.87 -8.77 -3.12
N ARG A 198 12.23 -8.81 -1.84
CA ARG A 198 11.62 -9.73 -0.87
C ARG A 198 10.23 -9.23 -0.48
N MET A 199 9.33 -10.15 -0.15
CA MET A 199 8.07 -9.82 0.51
C MET A 199 8.08 -10.39 1.93
N THR A 200 7.88 -9.52 2.91
CA THR A 200 7.83 -9.88 4.34
C THR A 200 6.51 -9.42 4.93
N ILE A 201 5.90 -10.24 5.77
CA ILE A 201 4.77 -9.83 6.61
C ILE A 201 5.32 -9.60 8.01
N ALA A 202 5.20 -8.37 8.50
CA ALA A 202 5.59 -8.00 9.86
C ALA A 202 4.35 -7.84 10.73
N TYR A 203 4.27 -8.65 11.79
CA TYR A 203 3.16 -8.65 12.71
C TYR A 203 3.54 -8.09 14.07
N ASN A 204 2.78 -7.12 14.57
CA ASN A 204 2.90 -6.58 15.92
C ASN A 204 1.57 -6.68 16.70
N VAL A 205 1.63 -6.72 18.03
CA VAL A 205 0.43 -6.86 18.86
C VAL A 205 -0.25 -5.50 19.02
N ARG A 206 -1.56 -5.46 18.75
CA ARG A 206 -2.44 -4.33 19.03
C ARG A 206 -3.69 -4.77 19.77
N GLN A 207 -3.81 -4.32 21.02
CA GLN A 207 -4.98 -4.50 21.89
C GLN A 207 -5.69 -3.15 22.08
N THR A 208 -7.01 -3.16 21.97
CA THR A 208 -7.85 -1.96 22.20
C THR A 208 -8.62 -2.02 23.51
N LYS A 209 -8.67 -3.20 24.15
CA LYS A 209 -9.33 -3.49 25.42
C LYS A 209 -8.49 -4.50 26.23
N PRO A 210 -8.50 -4.46 27.57
CA PRO A 210 -9.17 -3.48 28.42
C PRO A 210 -8.51 -2.08 28.40
N ALA A 211 -7.25 -2.00 27.97
CA ALA A 211 -6.52 -0.76 27.72
C ALA A 211 -5.92 -0.78 26.31
N PHE A 212 -5.71 0.41 25.73
CA PHE A 212 -5.06 0.53 24.43
C PHE A 212 -3.56 0.21 24.57
N ASN A 213 -3.10 -0.75 23.77
CA ASN A 213 -1.70 -1.12 23.66
C ASN A 213 -1.41 -1.45 22.19
N ASP A 214 -0.62 -0.63 21.52
CA ASP A 214 -0.10 -0.89 20.17
C ASP A 214 1.41 -1.03 20.30
N ASN A 215 1.88 -2.28 20.44
CA ASN A 215 3.25 -2.59 20.79
C ASN A 215 4.02 -3.07 19.56
N ALA A 216 4.95 -2.22 19.09
CA ALA A 216 5.86 -2.51 17.99
C ALA A 216 7.31 -2.71 18.45
N SER A 217 7.56 -3.01 19.73
CA SER A 217 8.91 -3.33 20.24
C SER A 217 9.44 -4.68 19.75
N ARG A 218 8.53 -5.57 19.35
CA ARG A 218 8.83 -6.91 18.82
C ARG A 218 7.86 -7.26 17.72
N PHE A 219 8.33 -8.10 16.80
CA PHE A 219 7.59 -8.56 15.64
C PHE A 219 7.62 -10.07 15.55
N ALA A 220 6.53 -10.66 15.05
CA ALA A 220 6.60 -11.95 14.38
C ALA A 220 6.77 -11.68 12.88
N LEU A 221 7.84 -12.21 12.29
CA LEU A 221 8.13 -12.00 10.86
C LEU A 221 7.84 -13.28 10.08
N PHE A 222 7.26 -13.10 8.89
CA PHE A 222 6.98 -14.18 7.96
C PHE A 222 7.56 -13.83 6.59
N SER A 223 8.29 -14.76 6.01
CA SER A 223 8.67 -14.70 4.60
C SER A 223 7.46 -15.10 3.76
N TYR A 224 7.16 -14.34 2.72
CA TYR A 224 6.13 -14.67 1.75
C TYR A 224 6.75 -14.84 0.37
N ALA A 225 7.54 -15.91 0.19
CA ALA A 225 8.26 -16.16 -1.07
C ALA A 225 7.45 -16.98 -2.09
N ALA A 226 6.35 -17.61 -1.68
CA ALA A 226 5.52 -18.46 -2.53
C ALA A 226 4.03 -18.23 -2.25
N ILE A 227 3.22 -18.43 -3.30
CA ILE A 227 1.77 -18.22 -3.28
C ILE A 227 1.13 -18.98 -2.12
N ASN A 228 0.30 -18.29 -1.35
CA ASN A 228 -0.46 -18.85 -0.22
C ASN A 228 0.39 -19.55 0.85
N SER A 229 1.70 -19.29 0.89
CA SER A 229 2.66 -20.06 1.67
C SER A 229 3.53 -19.16 2.56
N PRO A 230 2.94 -18.45 3.53
CA PRO A 230 3.72 -17.71 4.50
C PRO A 230 4.56 -18.67 5.35
N VAL A 231 5.85 -18.40 5.48
CA VAL A 231 6.77 -19.15 6.34
C VAL A 231 7.18 -18.26 7.50
N ARG A 232 6.86 -18.67 8.72
CA ARG A 232 7.30 -17.96 9.92
C ARG A 232 8.83 -18.02 10.00
N ILE A 233 9.47 -16.86 10.01
CA ILE A 233 10.92 -16.72 10.19
C ILE A 233 11.25 -16.82 11.68
N GLY A 234 10.50 -16.11 12.52
CA GLY A 234 10.77 -16.05 13.96
C GLY A 234 10.14 -14.85 14.64
N GLN A 235 10.66 -14.53 15.82
CA GLN A 235 10.32 -13.32 16.56
C GLN A 235 11.56 -12.46 16.75
N PHE A 236 11.42 -11.18 16.44
CA PHE A 236 12.54 -10.26 16.33
C PHE A 236 12.25 -8.99 17.13
N SER A 237 13.30 -8.35 17.65
CA SER A 237 13.17 -7.03 18.24
C SER A 237 12.93 -5.98 17.15
N TYR A 238 12.49 -4.80 17.54
CA TYR A 238 12.45 -3.66 16.64
C TYR A 238 13.83 -3.29 16.07
N SER A 239 14.92 -3.49 16.83
CA SER A 239 16.28 -3.24 16.34
C SER A 239 16.69 -4.21 15.21
N ASP A 240 16.35 -5.49 15.36
CA ASP A 240 16.56 -6.50 14.31
C ASP A 240 15.74 -6.16 13.05
N PHE A 241 14.47 -5.74 13.25
CA PHE A 241 13.62 -5.27 12.17
C PHE A 241 14.18 -4.04 11.47
N LEU A 242 14.68 -3.05 12.22
CA LEU A 242 15.24 -1.81 11.68
C LEU A 242 16.46 -2.10 10.79
N THR A 243 17.35 -2.98 11.25
CA THR A 243 18.59 -3.36 10.55
C THR A 243 18.37 -4.37 9.41
N GLY A 244 17.27 -5.12 9.43
CA GLY A 244 16.99 -6.16 8.43
C GLY A 244 17.70 -7.48 8.70
N ILE A 245 18.20 -7.69 9.93
CA ILE A 245 18.93 -8.89 10.34
C ILE A 245 17.93 -9.90 10.91
N TYR A 246 17.27 -10.65 10.01
CA TYR A 246 16.33 -11.73 10.33
C TYR A 246 16.24 -12.78 9.22
#